data_AF-A0A6F9CEG6-F1
#
_entry.id   AF-A0A6F9CEG6-F1
#
_cell.length_a   1.000
_cell.length_b   1.000
_cell.length_c   1.000
_cell.angle_alpha   90.00
_cell.angle_beta   90.00
_cell.angle_gamma   90.00
#
_symmetry.space_group_name_H-M   'P 1'
#
loop_
_entity.id
_entity.type
_entity.pdbx_description
1 polymer ?
#
loop_
_entity_poly.entity_id
_entity_poly.type
_entity_poly.pdbx_seq_one_letter_code
_entity_poly.pdbx_strand_id
1 'polypeptide(L)'
;MRKLEIRLYSSGIICQNSPEFDDLFGFSVKDVQKEMRRGNRLVRCKRKGATVGCEVESCQKSYHYPCAVQDGAHNVEDNIEEKYT
;
A
#
# COMPACT_ATOMS: atom_id res chain seq x y z
N MET A 1 -19.07 8.17 -13.21
CA MET A 1 -18.64 6.91 -12.57
C MET A 1 -17.33 7.19 -11.85
N ARG A 2 -17.23 6.95 -10.54
CA ARG A 2 -16.01 7.22 -9.76
C ARG A 2 -15.02 6.09 -10.05
N LYS A 3 -13.89 6.40 -10.70
CA LYS A 3 -12.83 5.42 -10.98
C LYS A 3 -12.19 4.98 -9.66
N LEU A 4 -11.93 3.68 -9.52
CA LEU A 4 -11.29 3.10 -8.35
C LEU A 4 -9.77 3.03 -8.63
N GLU A 5 -9.07 4.11 -8.28
CA GLU A 5 -7.63 4.22 -8.40
C GLU A 5 -7.00 3.71 -7.09
N ILE A 6 -6.07 2.74 -7.18
CA ILE A 6 -5.42 2.12 -6.03
C ILE A 6 -3.89 2.19 -6.20
N ARG A 7 -3.18 2.43 -5.10
CA ARG A 7 -1.73 2.27 -5.05
C ARG A 7 -1.40 0.80 -4.80
N LEU A 8 -0.42 0.28 -5.53
CA LEU A 8 0.05 -1.11 -5.46
C LEU A 8 0.60 -1.53 -4.09
N TYR A 9 0.97 -0.56 -3.27
CA TYR A 9 1.65 -0.77 -1.99
C TYR A 9 0.73 -0.52 -0.80
N SER A 10 1.09 -1.13 0.33
CA SER A 10 0.39 -0.98 1.61
C SER A 10 0.28 0.50 1.99
N SER A 11 -0.93 1.03 2.18
CA SER A 11 -1.14 2.49 2.24
C SER A 11 -0.55 3.21 3.47
N GLY A 12 -0.02 2.48 4.45
CA GLY A 12 0.57 3.03 5.66
C GLY A 12 2.08 2.81 5.79
N ILE A 13 2.76 2.38 4.72
CA ILE A 13 4.23 2.26 4.70
C ILE A 13 4.85 3.25 3.71
N ILE A 14 5.95 3.87 4.09
CA ILE A 14 6.67 4.88 3.30
C ILE A 14 8.11 4.40 3.14
N CYS A 15 8.64 4.49 1.91
CA CYS A 15 10.07 4.26 1.66
C CYS A 15 10.84 5.51 2.10
N GLN A 16 11.79 5.37 3.00
CA GLN A 16 12.69 6.42 3.43
C GLN A 16 14.01 6.28 2.66
N ASN A 17 14.48 7.37 2.04
CA ASN A 17 15.74 7.39 1.28
C ASN A 17 16.99 7.47 2.19
N SER A 18 16.88 7.14 3.48
CA SER A 18 17.98 7.22 4.44
C SER A 18 18.32 5.81 4.92
N PRO A 19 19.47 5.23 4.55
CA PRO A 19 19.82 3.88 4.96
C PRO A 19 20.11 3.83 6.46
N GLU A 20 19.15 3.42 7.27
CA GLU A 20 19.40 2.92 8.63
C GLU A 20 20.06 1.54 8.55
N PHE A 21 20.76 1.14 9.61
CA PHE A 21 21.54 -0.11 9.66
C PHE A 21 20.69 -1.39 9.48
N ASP A 22 19.37 -1.28 9.64
CA ASP A 22 18.40 -2.39 9.59
C ASP A 22 17.28 -2.13 8.56
N ASP A 23 17.59 -1.38 7.49
CA ASP A 23 16.63 -1.06 6.44
C ASP A 23 16.44 -2.21 5.45
N LEU A 24 15.18 -2.57 5.25
CA LEU A 24 14.73 -3.54 4.26
C LEU A 24 14.53 -2.82 2.91
N PHE A 25 15.62 -2.52 2.21
CA PHE A 25 15.58 -1.85 0.89
C PHE A 25 14.83 -0.50 0.91
N GLY A 26 15.13 0.34 1.91
CA GLY A 26 14.49 1.66 2.09
C GLY A 26 13.23 1.65 2.96
N PHE A 27 12.86 0.50 3.54
CA PHE A 27 11.82 0.42 4.56
C PHE A 27 12.41 0.06 5.92
N SER A 28 12.16 0.89 6.93
CA SER A 28 12.49 0.54 8.32
C SER A 28 11.66 -0.66 8.77
N VAL A 29 12.30 -1.65 9.42
CA VAL A 29 11.65 -2.83 10.01
C VAL A 29 10.49 -2.42 10.94
N LYS A 30 10.65 -1.31 11.67
CA LYS A 30 9.63 -0.80 12.59
C LYS A 30 8.35 -0.40 11.86
N ASP A 31 8.47 0.23 10.70
CA ASP A 31 7.33 0.66 9.90
C ASP A 31 6.65 -0.51 9.20
N VAL A 32 7.43 -1.49 8.71
CA VAL A 32 6.90 -2.77 8.23
C VAL A 32 6.08 -3.47 9.31
N GLN A 33 6.60 -3.57 10.53
CA GLN A 33 5.88 -4.21 11.63
C GLN A 33 4.61 -3.44 12.03
N LYS A 34 4.68 -2.10 12.06
CA LYS A 34 3.52 -1.24 12.34
C LYS A 34 2.43 -1.45 11.28
N GLU A 35 2.82 -1.54 10.02
CA GLU A 35 1.92 -1.75 8.91
C GLU A 35 1.31 -3.16 8.91
N MET A 36 2.08 -4.18 9.27
CA MET A 36 1.57 -5.54 9.50
C MET A 36 0.49 -5.55 10.60
N ARG A 37 0.72 -4.85 11.72
CA ARG A 37 -0.27 -4.73 12.80
C ARG A 37 -1.52 -3.98 12.35
N ARG A 38 -1.38 -2.95 11.49
CA ARG A 38 -2.53 -2.26 10.86
C ARG A 38 -3.31 -3.24 9.98
N GLY A 39 -2.64 -3.97 9.09
CA GLY A 39 -3.25 -4.95 8.20
C GLY A 39 -4.04 -6.03 8.91
N ASN A 40 -3.60 -6.47 10.08
CA ASN A 40 -4.33 -7.44 10.91
C ASN A 40 -5.70 -6.95 11.42
N ARG A 41 -5.96 -5.63 11.41
CA ARG A 41 -7.24 -5.02 11.78
C ARG A 41 -8.15 -4.77 10.57
N LEU A 42 -7.61 -4.84 9.36
CA LEU A 42 -8.35 -4.56 8.11
C LEU A 42 -8.86 -5.87 7.52
N VAL A 43 -10.18 -5.96 7.37
CA VAL A 43 -10.86 -7.17 6.92
C VAL A 43 -11.62 -6.88 5.63
N ARG A 44 -11.34 -7.67 4.61
CA ARG A 44 -12.10 -7.75 3.36
C ARG A 44 -12.26 -9.23 3.01
N CYS A 45 -13.26 -9.59 2.22
CA CYS A 45 -13.53 -11.00 1.84
C CYS A 45 -13.54 -12.00 3.02
N LYS A 46 -13.92 -11.53 4.23
CA LYS A 46 -13.91 -12.29 5.49
C LYS A 46 -12.51 -12.75 5.96
N ARG A 47 -11.44 -12.13 5.47
CA ARG A 47 -10.03 -12.41 5.83
C ARG A 47 -9.30 -11.11 6.22
N LYS A 48 -8.32 -11.20 7.11
CA LYS A 48 -7.46 -10.07 7.52
C LYS A 48 -6.44 -9.72 6.43
N GLY A 49 -5.78 -8.56 6.54
CA GLY A 49 -4.68 -8.18 5.65
C GLY A 49 -5.12 -7.34 4.44
N ALA A 50 -6.28 -6.70 4.50
CA ALA A 50 -6.75 -5.82 3.44
C ALA A 50 -6.04 -4.46 3.51
N THR A 51 -4.75 -4.40 3.16
CA THR A 51 -3.92 -3.20 3.37
C THR A 51 -3.91 -2.20 2.22
N VAL A 52 -4.40 -2.59 1.04
CA VAL A 52 -4.46 -1.75 -0.16
C VAL A 52 -5.61 -0.75 -0.01
N GLY A 53 -5.27 0.53 0.05
CA GLY A 53 -6.21 1.65 0.07
C GLY A 53 -6.48 2.20 -1.33
N CYS A 54 -7.50 3.04 -1.42
CA CYS A 54 -7.79 3.82 -2.61
C CYS A 54 -7.00 5.13 -2.56
N GLU A 55 -6.61 5.64 -3.73
CA GLU A 55 -5.89 6.91 -3.87
C GLU A 55 -6.78 8.13 -3.61
N VAL A 56 -8.10 7.98 -3.80
CA VAL A 56 -9.06 9.02 -3.44
C VAL A 56 -9.10 9.17 -1.92
N GLU A 57 -8.67 10.32 -1.39
CA GLU A 57 -8.57 10.58 0.06
C GLU A 57 -9.90 10.35 0.82
N SER A 58 -11.03 10.63 0.18
CA SER A 58 -12.36 10.40 0.77
C SER A 58 -12.79 8.92 0.79
N CYS A 59 -12.09 8.05 0.06
CA CYS A 59 -12.40 6.63 -0.04
C CYS A 59 -11.77 5.86 1.12
N GLN A 60 -12.61 5.48 2.09
CA GLN A 60 -12.18 4.72 3.27
C GLN A 60 -12.12 3.21 3.03
N LYS A 61 -12.14 2.77 1.77
CA LYS A 61 -12.14 1.34 1.45
C LYS A 61 -10.74 0.77 1.56
N SER A 62 -10.68 -0.45 2.07
CA SER A 62 -9.45 -1.24 2.17
C SER A 62 -9.66 -2.61 1.52
N TYR A 63 -8.65 -3.05 0.79
CA TYR A 63 -8.71 -4.23 -0.06
C TYR A 63 -7.46 -5.09 0.13
N HIS A 64 -7.60 -6.38 -0.12
CA HIS A 64 -6.45 -7.15 -0.59
C HIS A 64 -6.16 -6.76 -2.03
N TYR A 65 -4.90 -6.75 -2.42
CA TYR A 65 -4.52 -6.53 -3.81
C TYR A 65 -5.36 -7.34 -4.82
N PRO A 66 -5.45 -8.69 -4.72
CA PRO A 66 -6.26 -9.47 -5.68
C PRO A 66 -7.76 -9.12 -5.63
N CYS A 67 -8.29 -8.76 -4.46
CA CYS A 67 -9.69 -8.36 -4.34
C CYS A 67 -9.95 -7.01 -4.99
N ALA A 68 -8.98 -6.09 -4.97
CA ALA A 68 -9.13 -4.80 -5.61
C ALA A 68 -9.13 -4.94 -7.14
N VAL A 69 -8.21 -5.76 -7.69
CA VAL A 69 -8.16 -6.07 -9.12
C VAL A 69 -9.46 -6.71 -9.60
N GLN A 70 -10.03 -7.64 -8.83
CA GLN A 70 -11.34 -8.25 -9.13
C GLN A 70 -12.49 -7.24 -9.11
N ASP A 71 -12.41 -6.18 -8.29
CA ASP A 71 -13.40 -5.10 -8.18
C ASP A 71 -13.21 -4.02 -9.27
N GLY A 72 -12.31 -4.27 -10.25
CA GLY A 72 -12.05 -3.37 -11.37
C GLY A 72 -11.08 -2.22 -11.04
N ALA A 73 -10.28 -2.36 -9.98
CA ALA A 73 -9.24 -1.38 -9.69
C ALA A 73 -8.09 -1.49 -10.70
N HIS A 74 -7.53 -0.34 -11.07
CA HIS A 74 -6.35 -0.27 -11.92
C HIS A 74 -5.15 0.26 -11.13
N ASN A 75 -3.99 -0.34 -11.37
CA ASN A 75 -2.73 0.14 -10.82
C ASN A 75 -2.33 1.41 -11.57
N VAL A 76 -2.03 2.46 -10.81
CA VAL A 76 -1.40 3.67 -11.33
C VAL A 76 0.05 3.60 -10.89
N GLU A 77 0.95 3.38 -11.84
CA GLU A 77 2.39 3.52 -11.63
C GLU A 77 2.77 4.94 -12.01
N ASP A 78 3.31 5.68 -11.04
CA ASP A 78 3.97 6.94 -11.34
C ASP A 78 5.26 6.58 -12.10
N ASN A 79 5.37 7.00 -13.37
CA ASN A 79 6.63 6.91 -14.14
C ASN A 79 7.62 7.92 -13.54
N ILE A 80 8.20 7.57 -12.39
CA ILE A 80 9.28 8.35 -11.79
C ILE A 80 10.52 7.96 -12.59
N GLU A 81 11.03 8.87 -13.43
CA GLU A 81 12.35 8.70 -14.05
C GLU A 81 13.39 8.53 -12.93
N GLU A 82 13.86 7.30 -12.74
CA GLU A 82 14.89 6.96 -11.78
C GLU A 82 16.21 7.65 -12.15
N LYS A 83 16.50 8.79 -11.53
CA LYS A 83 17.87 9.32 -11.46
C LYS A 83 18.52 8.80 -10.18
N TYR A 84 19.12 7.62 -10.28
CA TYR A 84 20.13 7.20 -9.31
C TYR A 84 21.44 7.96 -9.63
N THR A 85 21.70 9.04 -8.90
CA THR A 85 23.02 9.67 -8.81
C THR A 85 23.59 9.45 -7.43
#